data_AF-A0A7W2P5U6-F1
#
_entry.id   AF-A0A7W2P5U6-F1
#
_cell.length_a   1.000
_cell.length_b   1.000
_cell.length_c   1.000
_cell.angle_alpha   90.00
_cell.angle_beta   90.00
_cell.angle_gamma   90.00
#
_symmetry.space_group_name_H-M   'P 1'
#
loop_
_entity.id
_entity.type
_entity.pdbx_description
1 polymer ?
#
loop_
_entity_poly.entity_id
_entity_poly.type
_entity_poly.pdbx_seq_one_letter_code
_entity_poly.pdbx_strand_id
1 'polypeptide(L)'
;MDVDQKINFFHSLDSKSTCIAMIKSCTFGIAILTLISLIIGLFFQELNIETSIGFIIDFSLYAFLLFAVFKWHSRIAASCLLLLSTYSVYLTFMVLAGVEIGGSNLLISLASFWLSLRCTEATVKLNKPNKKNT
;
A
#
# COMPACT_ATOMS: atom_id res chain seq x y z
N MET A 1 -12.48 1.56 24.09
CA MET A 1 -12.40 3.03 23.90
C MET A 1 -11.23 3.28 22.98
N ASP A 2 -11.50 3.35 21.68
CA ASP A 2 -10.52 3.78 20.69
C ASP A 2 -10.24 5.26 20.96
N VAL A 3 -9.03 5.54 21.43
CA VAL A 3 -8.53 6.91 21.41
C VAL A 3 -8.36 7.24 19.93
N ASP A 4 -9.21 8.12 19.42
CA ASP A 4 -9.04 8.82 18.14
C ASP A 4 -7.74 9.64 18.20
N GLN A 5 -6.60 8.95 18.18
CA GLN A 5 -5.33 9.61 17.96
C GLN A 5 -5.39 10.13 16.54
N LYS A 6 -5.35 11.45 16.39
CA LYS A 6 -5.22 12.11 15.10
C LYS A 6 -3.92 11.63 14.46
N ILE A 7 -4.00 10.63 13.60
CA ILE A 7 -2.83 9.99 12.99
C ILE A 7 -2.23 11.01 12.03
N ASN A 8 -1.08 11.56 12.42
CA ASN A 8 -0.32 12.44 11.57
C ASN A 8 0.68 11.57 10.81
N PHE A 9 0.51 11.46 9.49
CA PHE A 9 1.32 10.58 8.63
C PHE A 9 2.81 10.92 8.63
N PHE A 10 3.22 12.05 9.21
CA PHE A 10 4.61 12.50 9.34
C PHE A 10 5.18 12.38 10.76
N HIS A 11 4.39 11.95 11.76
CA HIS A 11 4.85 11.88 13.14
C HIS A 11 5.72 10.64 13.40
N SER A 12 6.60 10.72 14.41
CA SER A 12 7.36 9.56 14.89
C SER A 12 6.42 8.48 15.44
N LEU A 13 6.74 7.23 15.10
CA LEU A 13 6.05 6.03 15.57
C LEU A 13 6.73 5.54 16.86
N ASP A 14 6.34 6.12 17.99
CA ASP A 14 7.03 5.91 19.28
C ASP A 14 6.31 4.91 20.20
N SER A 15 5.04 4.62 19.95
CA SER A 15 4.24 3.71 20.77
C SER A 15 3.67 2.55 19.96
N LYS A 16 3.41 1.42 20.63
CA LYS A 16 2.75 0.28 19.98
C LYS A 16 1.35 0.64 19.48
N SER A 17 0.61 1.48 20.22
CA SER A 17 -0.72 1.94 19.81
C SER A 17 -0.68 2.79 18.54
N THR A 18 0.28 3.72 18.43
CA THR A 18 0.47 4.53 17.22
C THR A 18 0.87 3.68 16.02
N CYS A 19 1.70 2.64 16.22
CA CYS A 19 2.06 1.71 15.15
C CYS A 19 0.84 0.94 14.61
N ILE A 20 0.00 0.39 15.49
CA ILE A 20 -1.21 -0.34 15.08
C ILE A 20 -2.19 0.59 14.36
N ALA A 21 -2.40 1.78 14.90
CA ALA A 21 -3.27 2.80 14.30
C ALA A 21 -2.76 3.18 12.89
N MET A 22 -1.45 3.41 12.74
CA MET A 22 -0.82 3.70 11.44
C MET A 22 -1.01 2.56 10.45
N ILE A 23 -0.81 1.29 10.86
CA ILE A 23 -1.01 0.12 9.99
C ILE A 23 -2.45 0.06 9.50
N LYS A 24 -3.43 0.26 10.39
CA LYS A 24 -4.85 0.27 10.01
C LYS A 24 -5.16 1.38 9.01
N SER A 25 -4.72 2.61 9.26
CA SER A 25 -4.95 3.74 8.36
C SER A 25 -4.24 3.60 7.02
N CYS A 26 -3.02 3.08 7.00
CA CYS A 26 -2.31 2.81 5.75
C CYS A 26 -3.00 1.71 4.95
N THR A 27 -3.41 0.62 5.60
CA THR A 27 -4.12 -0.49 4.93
C THR A 27 -5.44 0.00 4.34
N PHE A 28 -6.22 0.78 5.10
CA PHE A 28 -7.48 1.34 4.62
C PHE A 28 -7.26 2.34 3.48
N GLY A 29 -6.26 3.21 3.59
CA GLY A 29 -5.90 4.15 2.55
C GLY A 29 -5.49 3.46 1.25
N ILE A 30 -4.61 2.45 1.32
CA ILE A 30 -4.20 1.67 0.14
C ILE A 30 -5.41 0.92 -0.44
N ALA A 31 -6.27 0.32 0.39
CA ALA A 31 -7.47 -0.37 -0.09
C ALA A 31 -8.40 0.56 -0.89
N ILE A 32 -8.60 1.80 -0.42
CA ILE A 32 -9.36 2.82 -1.17
C ILE A 32 -8.68 3.14 -2.49
N LEU A 33 -7.36 3.36 -2.49
CA LEU A 33 -6.61 3.67 -3.71
C LEU A 33 -6.67 2.52 -4.72
N THR A 34 -6.56 1.27 -4.27
CA THR A 34 -6.71 0.08 -5.10
C THR A 34 -8.12 -0.01 -5.68
N LEU A 35 -9.16 0.32 -4.91
CA LEU A 35 -10.55 0.29 -5.37
C LEU A 35 -10.83 1.41 -6.39
N ILE A 36 -10.28 2.61 -6.19
CA ILE A 36 -10.35 3.70 -7.18
C ILE A 36 -9.62 3.29 -8.45
N SER A 37 -8.43 2.69 -8.35
CA SER A 37 -7.67 2.19 -9.50
C SER A 37 -8.43 1.11 -10.26
N LEU A 38 -9.12 0.23 -9.52
CA LEU A 38 -9.98 -0.81 -10.09
C LEU A 38 -11.09 -0.18 -10.93
N ILE A 39 -11.81 0.80 -10.39
CA ILE A 39 -12.87 1.50 -11.11
C ILE A 39 -12.30 2.19 -12.36
N ILE A 40 -11.19 2.92 -12.24
CA ILE A 40 -10.57 3.60 -13.39
C ILE A 40 -10.18 2.58 -14.48
N GLY A 41 -9.56 1.45 -14.10
CA GLY A 41 -9.20 0.40 -15.05
C GLY A 41 -10.40 -0.19 -15.79
N LEU A 42 -11.52 -0.40 -15.10
CA LEU A 42 -12.73 -0.96 -15.70
C LEU A 42 -13.44 -0.01 -16.68
N PHE A 43 -13.38 1.30 -16.46
CA PHE A 43 -14.09 2.28 -17.29
C PHE A 43 -13.24 2.91 -18.40
N PHE A 44 -11.92 2.99 -18.23
CA PHE A 44 -11.04 3.74 -19.13
C PHE A 44 -10.05 2.86 -19.92
N GLN A 45 -9.95 1.57 -19.60
CA GLN A 45 -9.04 0.64 -20.30
C GLN A 45 -9.87 -0.32 -21.16
N GLU A 46 -9.46 -0.52 -22.42
CA GLU A 46 -10.06 -1.57 -23.26
C GLU A 46 -9.73 -2.94 -22.65
N LEU A 47 -10.71 -3.54 -21.98
CA LEU A 47 -10.59 -4.85 -21.38
C LEU A 47 -10.59 -5.92 -22.47
N ASN A 48 -9.41 -6.30 -22.93
CA ASN A 48 -9.19 -7.54 -23.67
C ASN A 48 -9.02 -8.71 -22.68
N ILE A 49 -9.15 -9.96 -23.15
CA ILE A 49 -9.10 -11.16 -22.29
C ILE A 49 -7.77 -11.24 -21.53
N GLU A 50 -6.65 -10.94 -22.19
CA GLU A 50 -5.31 -11.00 -21.58
C GLU A 50 -5.10 -9.94 -20.50
N THR A 51 -5.50 -8.69 -20.76
CA THR A 51 -5.39 -7.58 -19.80
C THR A 51 -6.31 -7.77 -18.60
N SER A 52 -7.47 -8.38 -18.81
CA SER A 52 -8.44 -8.68 -17.75
C SER A 52 -7.88 -9.68 -16.72
N ILE A 53 -7.18 -10.72 -17.19
CA ILE A 53 -6.58 -11.73 -16.30
C ILE A 53 -5.46 -11.12 -15.46
N GLY A 54 -4.54 -10.36 -16.08
CA GLY A 54 -3.45 -9.69 -15.37
C GLY A 54 -3.97 -8.75 -14.28
N PHE A 55 -5.00 -7.97 -14.60
CA PHE A 55 -5.62 -7.04 -13.67
C PHE A 55 -6.33 -7.73 -12.48
N ILE A 56 -7.01 -8.86 -12.71
CA ILE A 56 -7.62 -9.66 -11.64
C ILE A 56 -6.54 -10.24 -10.71
N ILE A 57 -5.42 -10.70 -11.27
CA ILE A 57 -4.29 -11.23 -10.50
C ILE A 57 -3.69 -10.13 -9.62
N ASP A 58 -3.40 -8.95 -10.19
CA ASP A 58 -2.85 -7.82 -9.44
C ASP A 58 -3.78 -7.38 -8.32
N PHE A 59 -5.08 -7.24 -8.61
CA PHE A 59 -6.07 -6.86 -7.61
C PHE A 59 -6.15 -7.89 -6.47
N SER A 60 -6.18 -9.17 -6.82
CA SER A 60 -6.22 -10.27 -5.85
C SER A 60 -4.97 -10.32 -4.98
N LEU A 61 -3.79 -10.07 -5.58
CA LEU A 61 -2.53 -9.99 -4.87
C LEU A 61 -2.50 -8.82 -3.89
N TYR A 62 -2.91 -7.62 -4.33
CA TYR A 62 -3.03 -6.46 -3.44
C TYR A 62 -4.00 -6.71 -2.30
N ALA A 63 -5.18 -7.28 -2.58
CA ALA A 63 -6.17 -7.60 -1.56
C ALA A 63 -5.64 -8.60 -0.53
N PHE A 64 -4.95 -9.66 -0.97
CA PHE A 64 -4.33 -10.64 -0.09
C PHE A 64 -3.25 -10.02 0.80
N LEU A 65 -2.35 -9.21 0.21
CA LEU A 65 -1.28 -8.56 0.97
C LEU A 65 -1.83 -7.56 1.98
N LEU A 66 -2.83 -6.77 1.60
CA LEU A 66 -3.52 -5.84 2.52
C LEU A 66 -4.18 -6.59 3.66
N PHE A 67 -4.86 -7.70 3.38
CA PHE A 67 -5.46 -8.53 4.43
C PHE A 67 -4.39 -9.09 5.38
N ALA A 68 -3.27 -9.59 4.84
CA ALA A 68 -2.18 -10.13 5.64
C ALA A 68 -1.53 -9.06 6.53
N VAL A 69 -1.39 -7.83 6.05
CA VAL A 69 -0.91 -6.70 6.84
C VAL A 69 -1.93 -6.29 7.91
N PHE A 70 -3.21 -6.19 7.55
CA PHE A 70 -4.27 -5.77 8.46
C PHE A 70 -4.49 -6.76 9.60
N LYS A 71 -4.56 -8.06 9.28
CA LYS A 71 -4.89 -9.11 10.26
C LYS A 71 -3.67 -9.57 11.05
N TRP A 72 -2.53 -9.77 10.38
CA TRP A 72 -1.34 -10.36 11.01
C TRP A 72 -0.21 -9.37 11.26
N HIS A 73 -0.36 -8.09 10.86
CA HIS A 73 0.71 -7.09 10.96
C HIS A 73 2.04 -7.60 10.33
N SER A 74 1.90 -8.36 9.24
CA SER A 74 3.03 -9.07 8.61
C SER A 74 4.00 -8.10 7.96
N ARG A 75 5.25 -8.12 8.44
CA ARG A 75 6.37 -7.33 7.89
C ARG A 75 6.67 -7.69 6.44
N ILE A 76 6.57 -8.98 6.12
CA ILE A 76 6.85 -9.49 4.77
C ILE A 76 5.78 -8.96 3.81
N ALA A 77 4.50 -9.04 4.20
CA ALA A 77 3.41 -8.53 3.37
C ALA A 77 3.49 -7.01 3.17
N ALA A 78 3.85 -6.24 4.21
CA ALA A 78 4.05 -4.80 4.10
C ALA A 78 5.22 -4.46 3.17
N SER A 79 6.33 -5.21 3.26
CA SER A 79 7.49 -5.05 2.38
C SER A 79 7.15 -5.38 0.93
N CYS A 80 6.34 -6.42 0.69
CA CYS A 80 5.84 -6.74 -0.66
C CYS A 80 4.95 -5.61 -1.22
N LEU A 81 4.06 -5.02 -0.41
CA LEU A 81 3.28 -3.84 -0.81
C LEU A 81 4.19 -2.65 -1.16
N LEU A 82 5.26 -2.44 -0.40
CA LEU A 82 6.25 -1.40 -0.72
C LEU A 82 6.93 -1.67 -2.06
N LEU A 83 7.33 -2.91 -2.34
CA LEU A 83 7.93 -3.27 -3.63
C LEU A 83 6.95 -3.07 -4.80
N LEU A 84 5.70 -3.53 -4.66
CA LEU A 84 4.67 -3.37 -5.70
C LEU A 84 4.35 -1.89 -5.97
N SER A 85 4.23 -1.08 -4.93
CA SER A 85 3.99 0.36 -5.10
C SER A 85 5.22 1.10 -5.66
N THR A 86 6.44 0.67 -5.33
CA THR A 86 7.67 1.18 -5.96
C THR A 86 7.68 0.86 -7.46
N TYR A 87 7.32 -0.38 -7.82
CA TYR A 87 7.19 -0.79 -9.22
C TYR A 87 6.12 0.02 -9.96
N SER A 88 4.98 0.28 -9.32
CA SER A 88 3.92 1.14 -9.88
C SER A 88 4.40 2.58 -10.14
N VAL A 89 5.15 3.16 -9.21
CA VAL A 89 5.78 4.49 -9.40
C VAL A 89 6.75 4.46 -10.58
N TYR A 90 7.60 3.44 -10.66
CA TYR A 90 8.53 3.24 -11.78
C TYR A 90 7.81 3.17 -13.13
N LEU A 91 6.75 2.35 -13.23
CA LEU A 91 5.93 2.26 -14.44
C LEU A 91 5.32 3.62 -14.81
N THR A 92 4.82 4.37 -13.82
CA THR A 92 4.22 5.68 -14.08
C THR A 92 5.24 6.68 -14.64
N PHE A 93 6.49 6.64 -14.18
CA PHE A 93 7.56 7.46 -14.76
C PHE A 93 7.95 7.03 -16.17
N MET A 94 7.93 5.72 -16.47
CA MET A 94 8.15 5.23 -17.84
C MET A 94 7.07 5.72 -18.80
N VAL A 95 5.80 5.73 -18.37
CA VAL A 95 4.69 6.30 -19.14
C VAL A 95 4.88 7.79 -19.37
N LEU A 96 5.30 8.53 -18.34
CA LEU A 96 5.61 9.96 -18.47
C LEU A 96 6.77 10.22 -19.44
N ALA A 97 7.72 9.28 -19.55
CA ALA A 97 8.83 9.32 -20.50
C ALA A 97 8.43 8.91 -21.94
N GLY A 98 7.14 8.66 -22.20
CA GLY A 98 6.62 8.33 -23.53
C GLY A 98 6.66 6.84 -23.88
N VAL A 99 6.90 5.96 -22.91
CA VAL A 99 6.81 4.51 -23.13
C VAL A 99 5.35 4.09 -22.98
N GLU A 100 4.77 3.48 -24.03
CA GLU A 100 3.38 2.99 -24.02
C GLU A 100 3.22 1.74 -23.15
N ILE A 101 3.23 1.94 -21.84
CA ILE A 101 2.96 0.91 -20.83
C ILE A 101 1.70 1.35 -20.08
N GLY A 102 0.84 0.41 -19.69
CA GLY A 102 -0.35 0.74 -18.87
C GLY A 102 0.06 1.38 -17.54
N GLY A 103 -0.48 2.55 -17.21
CA GLY A 103 -0.25 3.21 -15.91
C GLY A 103 -0.49 4.73 -15.96
N SER A 104 -1.72 5.18 -15.70
CA SER A 104 -2.08 6.59 -15.96
C SER A 104 -2.19 7.50 -14.72
N ASN A 105 -1.88 7.04 -13.50
CA ASN A 105 -2.15 7.83 -12.29
C ASN A 105 -0.94 8.00 -11.35
N LEU A 106 -0.09 9.00 -11.65
CA LEU A 106 1.08 9.38 -10.84
C LEU A 106 0.72 9.68 -9.38
N LEU A 107 -0.42 10.35 -9.15
CA LEU A 107 -0.85 10.69 -7.80
C LEU A 107 -1.20 9.44 -6.98
N ILE A 108 -1.86 8.46 -7.59
CA ILE A 108 -2.24 7.22 -6.92
C ILE A 108 -1.00 6.37 -6.63
N SER A 109 -0.05 6.28 -7.57
CA SER A 109 1.17 5.49 -7.38
C SER A 109 2.06 6.10 -6.28
N LEU A 110 2.25 7.42 -6.27
CA LEU A 110 2.98 8.12 -5.21
C LEU A 110 2.30 8.01 -3.83
N ALA A 111 0.97 8.16 -3.77
CA ALA A 111 0.23 8.01 -2.52
C ALA A 111 0.33 6.57 -1.99
N SER A 112 0.19 5.58 -2.86
CA SER A 112 0.33 4.16 -2.50
C SER A 112 1.74 3.84 -1.99
N PHE A 113 2.77 4.39 -2.64
CA PHE A 113 4.16 4.27 -2.21
C PHE A 113 4.41 4.90 -0.83
N TRP A 114 3.89 6.10 -0.59
CA TRP A 114 4.06 6.75 0.71
C TRP A 114 3.37 5.97 1.84
N LEU A 115 2.14 5.51 1.60
CA LEU A 115 1.39 4.70 2.57
C LEU A 115 2.06 3.35 2.82
N SER A 116 2.56 2.67 1.78
CA SER A 116 3.22 1.38 1.93
C SER A 116 4.55 1.51 2.68
N LEU A 117 5.29 2.61 2.48
CA LEU A 117 6.52 2.92 3.20
C LEU A 117 6.24 3.08 4.70
N ARG A 118 5.24 3.90 5.06
CA ARG A 118 4.86 4.12 6.47
C ARG A 118 4.27 2.89 7.12
N CYS A 119 3.52 2.09 6.36
CA CYS A 119 3.02 0.80 6.82
C CYS A 119 4.15 -0.19 7.12
N THR A 120 5.16 -0.24 6.25
CA THR A 120 6.36 -1.07 6.44
C THR A 120 7.15 -0.62 7.67
N GLU A 121 7.36 0.68 7.85
CA GLU A 121 8.02 1.23 9.04
C GLU A 121 7.26 0.85 10.32
N ALA A 122 5.94 0.99 10.33
CA ALA A 122 5.10 0.66 11.48
C ALA A 122 5.11 -0.84 11.82
N THR A 123 5.04 -1.73 10.82
CA THR A 123 5.11 -3.19 11.04
C THR A 123 6.49 -3.64 11.55
N VAL A 124 7.57 -3.00 11.08
CA VAL A 124 8.92 -3.26 11.58
C VAL A 124 9.06 -2.81 13.03
N LYS A 125 8.64 -1.58 13.36
CA LYS A 125 8.71 -1.04 14.72
C LYS A 125 7.84 -1.81 15.71
N LEU A 126 6.64 -2.24 15.31
CA LEU A 126 5.75 -3.04 16.15
C LEU A 126 6.38 -4.37 16.58
N ASN A 127 7.15 -4.98 15.68
CA ASN A 127 7.79 -6.28 15.88
C ASN A 127 9.23 -6.19 16.40
N LYS A 128 9.77 -4.99 16.64
CA LYS A 128 11.08 -4.88 17.29
C LYS A 128 10.95 -5.39 18.73
N PRO A 129 11.79 -6.35 19.16
CA PRO A 129 11.81 -6.77 20.56
C PRO A 129 12.14 -5.55 21.42
N ASN A 130 11.38 -5.38 22.50
CA ASN A 130 11.57 -4.28 23.44
C ASN A 130 12.96 -4.47 24.08
N LYS A 131 13.94 -3.67 23.68
CA LYS A 131 15.28 -3.66 24.27
C LYS A 131 15.23 -2.92 25.61
N LYS A 132 14.42 -3.45 26.54
CA LYS A 132 14.45 -3.12 27.97
C LYS A 132 14.59 -4.45 28.68
N ASN A 133 15.85 -4.76 29.00
CA ASN A 133 16.36 -5.70 30.01
C ASN A 133 17.67 -6.30 29.47
N THR A 134 18.74 -5.52 29.55
CA THR A 134 20.10 -6.02 29.77
C THR A 134 20.90 -4.91 30.41
#